data_AF-A0A925RX25-F1
#
_entry.id   AF-A0A925RX25-F1
#
_cell.length_a   1.000
_cell.length_b   1.000
_cell.length_c   1.000
_cell.angle_alpha   90.00
_cell.angle_beta   90.00
_cell.angle_gamma   90.00
#
_symmetry.space_group_name_H-M   'P 1'
#
loop_
_entity.id
_entity.type
_entity.pdbx_description
1 polymer ?
#
loop_
_entity_poly.entity_id
_entity_poly.type
_entity_poly.pdbx_seq_one_letter_code
_entity_poly.pdbx_strand_id
1 'polypeptide(L)'
;MARARIRRWLSPFEDPTGGPDSIDGTAGDDTINGLGGNDTINGLFGADELTGGADHDALSGDEGNDSLGGGTGNDTLLGGDDDDELDGGAGDDSADGGEGIDAISADLSSATTSITWILDDNIFAPGFTNYYEGPIGSFTGLEWFATLVTGRANDFIWTLPIDADESIDLGRGDDQAQVYNGEDTVEAGRGADRLSIDYRDSTGVVSNTAGPTSNGALGGVDGAFGDGGTRSVEYTSVETFDVYGGSGGDSILTAGGDDFIRTNGGADMIDGADGNDNIDGGTGDDTMAGGDGGDTLYVDSLGDVVIENPGEGLDFIFTTLAVYSIASLANIENLNGYFNVSQLLTGNARANEISGGLGNDTLDGGAGMDTLYGGDGADELIGGAGIDTAKYFTFSGFRADLRSPGGNTGDAAGDSYSKVENLNGWLGNDTLGGDKRANRLEGLDGADLLNGSKGDDTLAGEAGRDTLKGAAGADSFELASVVAADADTIADFAGGDQIALDSEVFGLPEGGLAAGRLVVGGQAQDANDRLIYDDATGKLFFDSDGTGAADKVLIARLTDAPALSASDFLVI
;
A
#
# COMPACT_ATOMS: atom_id res chain seq x y z
N MET A 1 -87.61 -13.36 30.73
CA MET A 1 -88.69 -13.46 29.71
C MET A 1 -88.25 -12.67 28.49
N ALA A 2 -88.12 -13.36 27.36
CA ALA A 2 -87.66 -12.83 26.09
C ALA A 2 -88.56 -11.73 25.53
N ARG A 3 -87.96 -10.76 24.82
CA ARG A 3 -88.55 -10.15 23.63
C ARG A 3 -87.46 -9.88 22.59
N ALA A 4 -87.63 -10.51 21.44
CA ALA A 4 -86.78 -10.42 20.27
C ALA A 4 -86.73 -9.00 19.68
N ARG A 5 -85.60 -8.66 19.06
CA ARG A 5 -85.52 -7.71 17.95
C ARG A 5 -84.51 -8.21 16.93
N ILE A 6 -85.01 -8.56 15.75
CA ILE A 6 -84.24 -8.66 14.51
C ILE A 6 -83.79 -7.25 14.14
N ARG A 7 -82.49 -7.04 13.86
CA ARG A 7 -82.01 -6.26 12.71
C ARG A 7 -80.65 -6.81 12.28
N ARG A 8 -80.64 -7.38 11.08
CA ARG A 8 -79.46 -7.56 10.24
C ARG A 8 -79.17 -6.21 9.59
N TRP A 9 -77.96 -5.71 9.80
CA TRP A 9 -77.22 -4.82 8.91
C TRP A 9 -75.80 -5.38 8.88
N LEU A 10 -75.35 -5.75 7.68
CA LEU A 10 -73.94 -6.11 7.43
C LEU A 10 -73.11 -4.83 7.51
N SER A 11 -71.96 -4.88 8.17
CA SER A 11 -70.75 -4.13 7.81
C SER A 11 -69.78 -5.13 7.18
N PRO A 12 -69.16 -4.84 6.03
CA PRO A 12 -68.14 -5.68 5.43
C PRO A 12 -66.78 -5.16 5.89
N PHE A 13 -66.30 -5.63 7.03
CA PHE A 13 -64.88 -5.58 7.38
C PHE A 13 -64.65 -6.94 8.02
N GLU A 14 -63.97 -7.83 7.32
CA GLU A 14 -63.52 -9.08 7.92
C GLU A 14 -62.48 -8.69 8.97
N ASP A 15 -62.63 -9.16 10.21
CA ASP A 15 -61.56 -9.00 11.21
C ASP A 15 -60.33 -9.73 10.64
N PRO A 16 -59.15 -9.09 10.55
CA PRO A 16 -57.94 -9.74 10.04
C PRO A 16 -57.67 -11.04 10.80
N THR A 17 -57.26 -12.05 10.05
CA THR A 17 -57.03 -13.42 10.50
C THR A 17 -55.54 -13.71 10.55
N GLY A 18 -55.15 -14.98 10.71
CA GLY A 18 -53.75 -15.39 10.61
C GLY A 18 -53.51 -16.20 9.33
N GLY A 19 -54.24 -15.86 8.27
CA GLY A 19 -54.07 -16.39 6.93
C GLY A 19 -54.42 -15.29 5.92
N PRO A 20 -54.29 -15.56 4.61
CA PRO A 20 -54.36 -14.53 3.57
C PRO A 20 -55.67 -13.72 3.60
N ASP A 21 -55.54 -12.42 3.85
CA ASP A 21 -56.63 -11.46 3.93
C ASP A 21 -56.57 -10.40 2.81
N SER A 22 -57.71 -9.82 2.47
CA SER A 22 -57.83 -8.72 1.51
C SER A 22 -58.65 -7.61 2.16
N ILE A 23 -57.98 -6.50 2.45
CA ILE A 23 -58.48 -5.43 3.31
C ILE A 23 -58.39 -4.12 2.55
N ASP A 24 -59.53 -3.46 2.37
CA ASP A 24 -59.59 -2.09 1.87
C ASP A 24 -59.95 -1.19 3.05
N GLY A 25 -59.20 -0.10 3.22
CA GLY A 25 -59.44 0.99 4.15
C GLY A 25 -60.67 1.81 3.77
N THR A 26 -60.73 3.02 4.32
CA THR A 26 -61.79 3.99 4.11
C THR A 26 -61.26 5.18 3.31
N ALA A 27 -61.76 6.39 3.54
CA ALA A 27 -61.28 7.58 2.82
C ALA A 27 -60.77 8.63 3.81
N GLY A 28 -60.32 8.17 4.97
CA GLY A 28 -59.57 8.97 5.92
C GLY A 28 -58.79 8.04 6.84
N ASP A 29 -57.89 8.61 7.63
CA ASP A 29 -56.84 7.94 8.40
C ASP A 29 -57.27 6.60 9.03
N ASP A 30 -56.73 5.52 8.48
CA ASP A 30 -56.96 4.13 8.88
C ASP A 30 -55.74 3.52 9.58
N THR A 31 -55.98 2.52 10.42
CA THR A 31 -54.92 1.70 11.04
C THR A 31 -55.24 0.25 10.80
N ILE A 32 -54.44 -0.43 9.99
CA ILE A 32 -54.71 -1.78 9.50
C ILE A 32 -53.51 -2.70 9.79
N ASN A 33 -53.78 -3.91 10.25
CA ASN A 33 -52.76 -4.93 10.52
C ASN A 33 -53.23 -6.29 9.98
N GLY A 34 -52.48 -6.85 9.02
CA GLY A 34 -52.74 -8.13 8.36
C GLY A 34 -52.45 -9.35 9.24
N LEU A 35 -51.58 -9.18 10.24
CA LEU A 35 -51.08 -10.19 11.18
C LEU A 35 -50.16 -11.22 10.54
N GLY A 36 -50.68 -12.17 9.77
CA GLY A 36 -49.82 -13.12 9.08
C GLY A 36 -50.58 -13.99 8.12
N GLY A 37 -49.89 -14.55 7.15
CA GLY A 37 -50.51 -14.92 5.88
C GLY A 37 -50.04 -13.95 4.80
N ASN A 38 -50.45 -14.20 3.55
CA ASN A 38 -50.10 -13.29 2.46
C ASN A 38 -51.26 -12.33 2.25
N ASP A 39 -51.14 -11.13 2.81
CA ASP A 39 -52.21 -10.17 2.89
C ASP A 39 -52.16 -9.16 1.74
N THR A 40 -53.30 -8.58 1.40
CA THR A 40 -53.40 -7.45 0.46
C THR A 40 -54.17 -6.33 1.14
N ILE A 41 -53.49 -5.23 1.42
CA ILE A 41 -53.99 -4.11 2.22
C ILE A 41 -53.91 -2.82 1.39
N ASN A 42 -55.05 -2.12 1.25
CA ASN A 42 -55.11 -0.82 0.56
C ASN A 42 -55.63 0.25 1.53
N GLY A 43 -54.91 1.35 1.73
CA GLY A 43 -55.26 2.49 2.59
C GLY A 43 -56.34 3.41 1.98
N LEU A 44 -56.13 3.78 0.72
CA LEU A 44 -56.98 4.61 -0.15
C LEU A 44 -56.77 6.13 -0.02
N PHE A 45 -57.51 6.83 0.84
CA PHE A 45 -57.28 8.26 1.06
C PHE A 45 -57.12 8.48 2.54
N GLY A 46 -56.17 9.31 2.97
CA GLY A 46 -55.94 9.58 4.38
C GLY A 46 -54.47 9.47 4.72
N ALA A 47 -54.11 9.74 5.97
CA ALA A 47 -52.80 9.35 6.47
C ALA A 47 -52.95 8.02 7.20
N ASP A 48 -52.56 6.93 6.54
CA ASP A 48 -52.85 5.57 6.94
C ASP A 48 -51.63 4.88 7.61
N GLU A 49 -51.88 3.98 8.55
CA GLU A 49 -50.88 3.13 9.20
C GLU A 49 -51.17 1.66 8.85
N LEU A 50 -50.39 1.09 7.94
CA LEU A 50 -50.58 -0.24 7.37
C LEU A 50 -49.46 -1.18 7.82
N THR A 51 -49.79 -2.37 8.32
CA THR A 51 -48.81 -3.42 8.66
C THR A 51 -49.20 -4.75 8.03
N GLY A 52 -48.30 -5.37 7.26
CA GLY A 52 -48.47 -6.69 6.67
C GLY A 52 -48.40 -7.78 7.75
N GLY A 53 -47.22 -7.94 8.35
CA GLY A 53 -47.01 -8.84 9.46
C GLY A 53 -46.01 -9.95 9.12
N ALA A 54 -46.48 -11.17 8.93
CA ALA A 54 -45.62 -12.31 8.63
C ALA A 54 -46.08 -13.04 7.37
N ASP A 55 -45.12 -13.53 6.58
CA ASP A 55 -45.31 -14.05 5.22
C ASP A 55 -45.32 -12.91 4.19
N HIS A 56 -45.85 -13.09 2.97
CA HIS A 56 -45.57 -12.17 1.85
C HIS A 56 -46.78 -11.29 1.55
N ASP A 57 -46.67 -10.03 1.92
CA ASP A 57 -47.77 -9.06 1.95
C ASP A 57 -47.68 -8.04 0.81
N ALA A 58 -48.82 -7.49 0.43
CA ALA A 58 -48.94 -6.40 -0.55
C ALA A 58 -49.70 -5.22 0.07
N LEU A 59 -49.02 -4.10 0.28
CA LEU A 59 -49.53 -2.90 0.93
C LEU A 59 -49.55 -1.73 -0.06
N SER A 60 -50.62 -0.92 -0.03
CA SER A 60 -50.76 0.29 -0.85
C SER A 60 -51.33 1.43 0.01
N GLY A 61 -50.64 2.57 0.10
CA GLY A 61 -51.09 3.77 0.80
C GLY A 61 -52.15 4.55 0.01
N ASP A 62 -51.86 4.79 -1.27
CA ASP A 62 -52.62 5.63 -2.21
C ASP A 62 -52.48 7.15 -1.92
N GLU A 63 -53.52 7.94 -1.66
CA GLU A 63 -53.37 9.41 -1.48
C GLU A 63 -53.23 9.78 0.02
N GLY A 64 -52.09 10.36 0.39
CA GLY A 64 -51.85 10.97 1.70
C GLY A 64 -50.47 10.64 2.26
N ASN A 65 -50.21 11.01 3.51
CA ASN A 65 -48.92 10.75 4.15
C ASN A 65 -49.00 9.45 4.94
N ASP A 66 -48.60 8.35 4.33
CA ASP A 66 -48.84 7.00 4.82
C ASP A 66 -47.62 6.38 5.50
N SER A 67 -47.87 5.39 6.37
CA SER A 67 -46.85 4.59 7.03
C SER A 67 -47.11 3.11 6.77
N LEU A 68 -46.24 2.46 5.99
CA LEU A 68 -46.36 1.07 5.55
C LEU A 68 -45.24 0.21 6.14
N GLY A 69 -45.59 -0.88 6.82
CA GLY A 69 -44.64 -1.87 7.34
C GLY A 69 -44.89 -3.28 6.80
N GLY A 70 -43.94 -3.85 6.06
CA GLY A 70 -44.01 -5.21 5.50
C GLY A 70 -43.96 -6.28 6.60
N GLY A 71 -42.86 -6.29 7.36
CA GLY A 71 -42.71 -7.14 8.54
C GLY A 71 -41.69 -8.25 8.31
N THR A 72 -42.11 -9.51 8.20
CA THR A 72 -41.19 -10.61 7.84
C THR A 72 -41.70 -11.33 6.62
N GLY A 73 -40.87 -11.46 5.58
CA GLY A 73 -41.30 -12.07 4.33
C GLY A 73 -40.67 -11.37 3.14
N ASN A 74 -41.24 -11.57 1.96
CA ASN A 74 -40.84 -10.80 0.78
C ASN A 74 -42.07 -10.00 0.36
N ASP A 75 -42.11 -8.76 0.81
CA ASP A 75 -43.29 -7.91 0.79
C ASP A 75 -43.28 -6.94 -0.41
N THR A 76 -44.43 -6.38 -0.74
CA THR A 76 -44.58 -5.34 -1.76
C THR A 76 -45.29 -4.13 -1.14
N LEU A 77 -44.61 -2.99 -1.06
CA LEU A 77 -45.12 -1.75 -0.48
C LEU A 77 -45.21 -0.67 -1.57
N LEU A 78 -46.35 -0.01 -1.68
CA LEU A 78 -46.58 1.11 -2.59
C LEU A 78 -47.07 2.30 -1.75
N GLY A 79 -46.31 3.39 -1.68
CA GLY A 79 -46.67 4.63 -0.96
C GLY A 79 -47.85 5.30 -1.64
N GLY A 80 -47.60 6.00 -2.72
CA GLY A 80 -48.65 6.57 -3.57
C GLY A 80 -48.39 8.04 -3.89
N ASP A 81 -49.33 8.92 -3.59
CA ASP A 81 -49.16 10.37 -3.74
C ASP A 81 -48.96 11.00 -2.34
N ASP A 82 -48.11 12.03 -2.23
CA ASP A 82 -47.67 12.74 -1.01
C ASP A 82 -46.49 12.05 -0.27
N ASP A 83 -46.06 12.59 0.89
CA ASP A 83 -44.81 12.17 1.56
C ASP A 83 -45.04 10.95 2.48
N ASP A 84 -44.47 9.79 2.13
CA ASP A 84 -44.72 8.49 2.78
C ASP A 84 -43.53 7.91 3.59
N GLU A 85 -43.80 6.97 4.51
CA GLU A 85 -42.81 6.17 5.24
C GLU A 85 -43.03 4.66 4.99
N LEU A 86 -42.09 3.99 4.32
CA LEU A 86 -42.18 2.57 3.96
C LEU A 86 -41.04 1.79 4.64
N ASP A 87 -41.37 0.77 5.44
CA ASP A 87 -40.42 -0.16 6.05
C ASP A 87 -40.69 -1.58 5.56
N GLY A 88 -39.81 -2.11 4.70
CA GLY A 88 -39.94 -3.49 4.20
C GLY A 88 -39.84 -4.54 5.31
N GLY A 89 -39.07 -4.24 6.37
CA GLY A 89 -38.75 -5.22 7.39
C GLY A 89 -37.75 -6.27 6.89
N ALA A 90 -37.92 -7.52 7.30
CA ALA A 90 -36.95 -8.59 7.07
C ALA A 90 -37.34 -9.50 5.90
N GLY A 91 -36.53 -9.47 4.84
CA GLY A 91 -36.52 -10.42 3.72
C GLY A 91 -36.24 -9.72 2.39
N ASP A 92 -36.70 -10.29 1.26
CA ASP A 92 -36.47 -9.68 -0.06
C ASP A 92 -37.69 -8.84 -0.48
N ASP A 93 -37.75 -7.60 -0.01
CA ASP A 93 -38.91 -6.72 -0.19
C ASP A 93 -38.84 -5.86 -1.47
N SER A 94 -39.99 -5.35 -1.89
CA SER A 94 -40.16 -4.43 -3.01
C SER A 94 -40.93 -3.20 -2.53
N ALA A 95 -40.30 -2.03 -2.47
CA ALA A 95 -40.95 -0.79 -2.06
C ALA A 95 -40.89 0.26 -3.17
N ASP A 96 -41.99 0.99 -3.38
CA ASP A 96 -42.13 2.11 -4.32
C ASP A 96 -42.85 3.26 -3.59
N GLY A 97 -42.15 4.38 -3.36
CA GLY A 97 -42.70 5.53 -2.62
C GLY A 97 -43.76 6.30 -3.41
N GLY A 98 -43.64 6.38 -4.73
CA GLY A 98 -44.55 7.14 -5.57
C GLY A 98 -44.19 8.63 -5.69
N GLU A 99 -45.17 9.53 -5.70
CA GLU A 99 -44.99 10.97 -5.90
C GLU A 99 -44.93 11.72 -4.56
N GLY A 100 -43.75 12.15 -4.11
CA GLY A 100 -43.63 12.84 -2.83
C GLY A 100 -42.18 12.93 -2.36
N ILE A 101 -41.98 13.32 -1.10
CA ILE A 101 -40.71 13.12 -0.39
C ILE A 101 -40.88 11.93 0.53
N ASP A 102 -40.44 10.76 0.08
CA ASP A 102 -40.66 9.50 0.79
C ASP A 102 -39.44 9.07 1.62
N ALA A 103 -39.71 8.30 2.67
CA ALA A 103 -38.71 7.66 3.51
C ALA A 103 -38.85 6.14 3.41
N ILE A 104 -37.90 5.47 2.74
CA ILE A 104 -37.90 4.00 2.59
C ILE A 104 -36.79 3.38 3.45
N SER A 105 -37.15 2.41 4.28
CA SER A 105 -36.28 1.60 5.14
C SER A 105 -36.34 0.13 4.73
N ALA A 106 -35.19 -0.54 4.67
CA ALA A 106 -35.08 -1.98 4.42
C ALA A 106 -34.07 -2.61 5.38
N ASP A 107 -34.46 -3.69 6.09
CA ASP A 107 -33.57 -4.46 6.96
C ASP A 107 -33.02 -5.68 6.20
N LEU A 108 -31.90 -5.47 5.52
CA LEU A 108 -31.20 -6.50 4.75
C LEU A 108 -30.27 -7.37 5.62
N SER A 109 -30.32 -7.28 6.96
CA SER A 109 -29.40 -7.99 7.87
C SER A 109 -29.44 -9.52 7.75
N SER A 110 -30.44 -10.05 7.04
CA SER A 110 -30.63 -11.47 6.76
C SER A 110 -30.36 -11.90 5.30
N ALA A 111 -30.05 -10.96 4.39
CA ALA A 111 -29.79 -11.22 2.97
C ALA A 111 -28.52 -12.09 2.78
N THR A 112 -28.55 -13.01 1.81
CA THR A 112 -27.47 -14.01 1.58
C THR A 112 -26.83 -13.96 0.19
N THR A 113 -27.25 -13.00 -0.64
CA THR A 113 -26.75 -12.77 -1.99
C THR A 113 -26.24 -11.34 -2.12
N SER A 114 -25.12 -11.15 -2.82
CA SER A 114 -24.52 -9.82 -3.08
C SER A 114 -25.49 -8.91 -3.82
N ILE A 115 -25.59 -7.65 -3.40
CA ILE A 115 -26.44 -6.64 -4.03
C ILE A 115 -25.56 -5.54 -4.65
N THR A 116 -25.93 -5.07 -5.83
CA THR A 116 -25.32 -3.89 -6.47
C THR A 116 -26.36 -2.77 -6.47
N TRP A 117 -26.05 -1.66 -5.80
CA TRP A 117 -26.90 -0.48 -5.73
C TRP A 117 -26.35 0.61 -6.66
N ILE A 118 -27.19 1.10 -7.57
CA ILE A 118 -26.95 2.31 -8.36
C ILE A 118 -28.02 3.31 -7.96
N LEU A 119 -27.60 4.36 -7.27
CA LEU A 119 -28.47 5.45 -6.84
C LEU A 119 -28.64 6.40 -8.03
N ASP A 120 -29.85 6.79 -8.40
CA ASP A 120 -30.10 7.80 -9.43
C ASP A 120 -30.83 8.96 -8.77
N ASP A 121 -30.29 10.16 -8.88
CA ASP A 121 -31.07 11.34 -8.58
C ASP A 121 -30.79 12.39 -9.65
N ASN A 122 -31.77 12.57 -10.53
CA ASN A 122 -32.22 13.81 -11.14
C ASN A 122 -33.46 13.43 -11.98
N ILE A 123 -34.56 14.18 -11.99
CA ILE A 123 -34.68 15.38 -12.84
C ILE A 123 -36.07 16.00 -12.65
N PHE A 124 -36.12 17.32 -12.43
CA PHE A 124 -37.22 18.21 -12.85
C PHE A 124 -37.77 17.82 -14.25
N ALA A 125 -38.97 17.22 -14.31
CA ALA A 125 -39.73 16.71 -15.48
C ALA A 125 -39.60 17.47 -16.85
N PRO A 126 -39.98 16.92 -18.05
CA PRO A 126 -40.52 15.58 -18.40
C PRO A 126 -39.90 14.90 -19.67
N GLY A 127 -39.99 13.56 -19.75
CA GLY A 127 -40.24 12.83 -21.00
C GLY A 127 -39.08 12.09 -21.69
N PHE A 128 -38.49 11.07 -21.07
CA PHE A 128 -37.94 9.88 -21.78
C PHE A 128 -37.79 8.68 -20.85
N THR A 129 -37.85 7.47 -21.44
CA THR A 129 -37.83 6.12 -20.84
C THR A 129 -36.76 5.27 -21.55
N ASN A 130 -36.12 4.31 -20.87
CA ASN A 130 -35.76 2.91 -21.27
C ASN A 130 -34.54 2.36 -20.45
N TYR A 131 -34.31 1.06 -20.17
CA TYR A 131 -35.06 -0.21 -20.04
C TYR A 131 -34.06 -1.41 -19.94
N TYR A 132 -34.47 -2.53 -19.28
CA TYR A 132 -34.06 -3.98 -19.39
C TYR A 132 -32.81 -4.49 -18.63
N GLU A 133 -32.71 -5.70 -18.03
CA GLU A 133 -33.62 -6.79 -17.55
C GLU A 133 -32.78 -7.95 -16.94
N GLY A 134 -33.30 -8.64 -15.90
CA GLY A 134 -32.89 -10.01 -15.53
C GLY A 134 -32.18 -10.18 -14.17
N PRO A 135 -32.21 -11.40 -13.57
CA PRO A 135 -32.51 -11.58 -12.16
C PRO A 135 -31.28 -11.63 -11.26
N ILE A 136 -31.12 -10.65 -10.39
CA ILE A 136 -30.50 -10.70 -9.05
C ILE A 136 -31.13 -9.51 -8.29
N GLY A 137 -31.52 -9.65 -7.03
CA GLY A 137 -32.34 -8.66 -6.29
C GLY A 137 -31.73 -7.26 -6.24
N SER A 138 -32.07 -6.43 -7.23
CA SER A 138 -31.62 -5.06 -7.40
C SER A 138 -32.76 -4.13 -7.04
N PHE A 139 -32.58 -3.31 -6.01
CA PHE A 139 -33.29 -2.05 -5.93
C PHE A 139 -32.62 -1.09 -6.92
N THR A 140 -33.38 -0.57 -7.88
CA THR A 140 -32.92 0.49 -8.78
C THR A 140 -34.00 1.55 -8.82
N GLY A 141 -33.64 2.78 -8.42
CA GLY A 141 -34.55 3.92 -8.37
C GLY A 141 -34.98 4.30 -6.95
N LEU A 142 -34.02 4.44 -6.02
CA LEU A 142 -34.29 5.16 -4.78
C LEU A 142 -33.93 6.63 -5.02
N GLU A 143 -34.95 7.50 -5.01
CA GLU A 143 -34.76 8.91 -5.29
C GLU A 143 -34.07 9.60 -4.09
N TRP A 144 -34.38 9.26 -2.83
CA TRP A 144 -33.69 9.75 -1.62
C TRP A 144 -33.72 8.66 -0.52
N PHE A 145 -32.61 8.38 0.18
CA PHE A 145 -32.63 7.56 1.40
C PHE A 145 -31.82 8.22 2.52
N ALA A 146 -32.26 8.07 3.77
CA ALA A 146 -31.56 8.59 4.94
C ALA A 146 -30.55 7.59 5.51
N THR A 147 -30.75 6.28 5.34
CA THR A 147 -29.83 5.21 5.80
C THR A 147 -29.95 3.94 4.97
N LEU A 148 -28.83 3.37 4.49
CA LEU A 148 -28.70 2.10 3.78
C LEU A 148 -27.88 1.14 4.63
N VAL A 149 -28.39 -0.05 4.96
CA VAL A 149 -27.66 -1.07 5.73
C VAL A 149 -27.57 -2.37 4.92
N THR A 150 -26.37 -2.87 4.66
CA THR A 150 -26.13 -4.10 3.91
C THR A 150 -25.90 -5.32 4.83
N GLY A 151 -25.75 -6.50 4.22
CA GLY A 151 -25.91 -7.79 4.88
C GLY A 151 -24.58 -8.50 5.23
N ARG A 152 -24.46 -9.77 4.85
CA ARG A 152 -23.26 -10.61 5.06
C ARG A 152 -22.56 -11.00 3.76
N ALA A 153 -23.04 -10.49 2.64
CA ALA A 153 -22.48 -10.74 1.33
C ALA A 153 -21.50 -9.62 0.98
N ASN A 154 -20.65 -9.83 -0.02
CA ASN A 154 -19.77 -8.79 -0.54
C ASN A 154 -20.56 -7.94 -1.52
N ASP A 155 -20.80 -6.70 -1.15
CA ASP A 155 -21.68 -5.74 -1.79
C ASP A 155 -20.87 -4.64 -2.50
N PHE A 156 -21.52 -3.98 -3.47
CA PHE A 156 -20.89 -2.93 -4.26
C PHE A 156 -21.85 -1.74 -4.38
N ILE A 157 -21.42 -0.57 -3.88
CA ILE A 157 -22.26 0.63 -3.74
C ILE A 157 -21.63 1.77 -4.52
N TRP A 158 -22.42 2.43 -5.37
CA TRP A 158 -22.03 3.64 -6.09
C TRP A 158 -23.07 4.75 -5.83
N THR A 159 -22.63 5.82 -5.17
CA THR A 159 -23.37 7.10 -5.14
C THR A 159 -23.13 7.87 -6.44
N LEU A 160 -23.98 8.84 -6.75
CA LEU A 160 -23.76 9.76 -7.87
C LEU A 160 -23.07 11.04 -7.40
N PRO A 161 -22.34 11.75 -8.28
CA PRO A 161 -21.61 12.96 -7.92
C PRO A 161 -22.52 14.18 -7.73
N ILE A 162 -23.30 14.19 -6.65
CA ILE A 162 -24.24 15.25 -6.26
C ILE A 162 -24.15 15.51 -4.75
N ASP A 163 -24.61 16.68 -4.29
CA ASP A 163 -24.38 17.17 -2.92
C ASP A 163 -25.43 16.67 -1.89
N ALA A 164 -25.85 15.41 -1.95
CA ALA A 164 -26.78 14.83 -0.96
C ALA A 164 -26.00 14.13 0.17
N ASP A 165 -26.60 14.05 1.37
CA ASP A 165 -25.96 13.48 2.55
C ASP A 165 -26.54 12.08 2.81
N GLU A 166 -25.77 11.03 2.56
CA GLU A 166 -26.18 9.63 2.71
C GLU A 166 -25.54 8.94 3.94
N SER A 167 -26.31 8.12 4.66
CA SER A 167 -25.76 7.20 5.68
C SER A 167 -25.74 5.77 5.14
N ILE A 168 -24.58 5.11 5.08
CA ILE A 168 -24.39 3.75 4.56
C ILE A 168 -23.78 2.88 5.67
N ASP A 169 -24.21 1.64 5.85
CA ASP A 169 -23.59 0.62 6.71
C ASP A 169 -23.37 -0.62 5.83
N LEU A 170 -22.12 -1.06 5.67
CA LEU A 170 -21.71 -2.18 4.81
C LEU A 170 -21.76 -3.55 5.53
N GLY A 171 -22.12 -3.60 6.82
CA GLY A 171 -22.45 -4.87 7.46
C GLY A 171 -21.24 -5.80 7.73
N ARG A 172 -21.16 -6.97 7.10
CA ARG A 172 -20.16 -8.03 7.45
C ARG A 172 -19.51 -8.72 6.24
N GLY A 173 -19.62 -8.15 5.04
CA GLY A 173 -18.99 -8.65 3.82
C GLY A 173 -17.58 -8.10 3.64
N ASP A 174 -16.90 -8.47 2.55
CA ASP A 174 -15.78 -7.68 2.01
C ASP A 174 -16.35 -6.75 0.94
N ASP A 175 -16.74 -5.55 1.33
CA ASP A 175 -17.63 -4.67 0.58
C ASP A 175 -16.84 -3.60 -0.18
N GLN A 176 -17.42 -3.03 -1.24
CA GLN A 176 -16.85 -1.84 -1.87
C GLN A 176 -17.87 -0.72 -2.02
N ALA A 177 -17.48 0.48 -1.61
CA ALA A 177 -18.29 1.68 -1.78
C ALA A 177 -17.52 2.73 -2.58
N GLN A 178 -18.20 3.41 -3.51
CA GLN A 178 -17.71 4.63 -4.12
C GLN A 178 -18.67 5.77 -3.79
N VAL A 179 -18.12 6.77 -3.12
CA VAL A 179 -18.86 7.89 -2.58
C VAL A 179 -18.42 9.18 -3.26
N TYR A 180 -19.35 10.01 -3.71
CA TYR A 180 -19.07 11.24 -4.45
C TYR A 180 -19.86 12.41 -3.85
N ASN A 181 -19.19 13.53 -3.54
CA ASN A 181 -19.83 14.74 -2.99
C ASN A 181 -20.61 14.45 -1.67
N GLY A 182 -21.36 15.41 -1.08
CA GLY A 182 -22.15 15.14 0.16
C GLY A 182 -21.43 15.16 1.54
N GLU A 183 -22.16 15.35 2.65
CA GLU A 183 -21.74 14.99 4.03
C GLU A 183 -22.16 13.54 4.35
N ASP A 184 -21.58 12.57 3.63
CA ASP A 184 -21.93 11.16 3.81
C ASP A 184 -21.36 10.56 5.10
N THR A 185 -22.03 9.56 5.66
CA THR A 185 -21.55 8.72 6.76
C THR A 185 -21.54 7.28 6.29
N VAL A 186 -20.42 6.56 6.40
CA VAL A 186 -20.36 5.18 5.93
C VAL A 186 -19.67 4.28 6.95
N GLU A 187 -20.41 3.36 7.55
CA GLU A 187 -19.91 2.35 8.49
C GLU A 187 -19.52 1.08 7.71
N ALA A 188 -18.23 0.77 7.55
CA ALA A 188 -17.82 -0.38 6.74
C ALA A 188 -18.11 -1.74 7.39
N GLY A 189 -18.37 -1.77 8.70
CA GLY A 189 -18.73 -3.02 9.37
C GLY A 189 -17.55 -3.99 9.50
N ARG A 190 -17.72 -5.28 9.18
CA ARG A 190 -16.67 -6.32 9.34
C ARG A 190 -16.30 -6.99 8.02
N GLY A 191 -15.10 -6.75 7.54
CA GLY A 191 -14.46 -7.52 6.47
C GLY A 191 -13.29 -6.73 5.89
N ALA A 192 -12.80 -7.14 4.73
CA ALA A 192 -11.79 -6.40 3.99
C ALA A 192 -12.48 -5.43 3.01
N ASP A 193 -12.93 -4.30 3.53
CA ASP A 193 -13.73 -3.33 2.77
C ASP A 193 -12.84 -2.36 1.98
N ARG A 194 -13.28 -1.97 0.77
CA ARG A 194 -12.60 -0.95 -0.05
C ARG A 194 -13.53 0.23 -0.28
N LEU A 195 -12.99 1.42 -0.11
CA LEU A 195 -13.77 2.61 -0.34
C LEU A 195 -12.99 3.63 -1.17
N SER A 196 -13.70 4.19 -2.14
CA SER A 196 -13.20 5.28 -2.96
C SER A 196 -14.07 6.51 -2.75
N ILE A 197 -13.45 7.62 -2.36
CA ILE A 197 -14.13 8.91 -2.21
C ILE A 197 -13.57 9.88 -3.25
N ASP A 198 -14.46 10.59 -3.93
CA ASP A 198 -14.12 11.44 -5.08
C ASP A 198 -14.84 12.80 -5.00
N TYR A 199 -14.17 13.79 -4.41
CA TYR A 199 -14.69 15.16 -4.18
C TYR A 199 -14.28 16.14 -5.28
N ARG A 200 -14.77 15.95 -6.50
CA ARG A 200 -14.27 16.68 -7.69
C ARG A 200 -14.50 18.20 -7.68
N ASP A 201 -15.41 18.73 -6.84
CA ASP A 201 -15.88 20.13 -6.91
C ASP A 201 -15.93 20.90 -5.56
N SER A 202 -15.38 20.38 -4.44
CA SER A 202 -15.43 21.05 -3.11
C SER A 202 -14.25 20.71 -2.18
N THR A 203 -14.03 21.47 -1.09
CA THR A 203 -13.15 21.10 0.02
C THR A 203 -13.72 19.89 0.77
N GLY A 204 -12.96 18.81 0.89
CA GLY A 204 -13.35 17.57 1.58
C GLY A 204 -12.60 17.37 2.91
N VAL A 205 -13.29 16.85 3.91
CA VAL A 205 -12.70 16.31 5.13
C VAL A 205 -12.97 14.82 5.15
N VAL A 206 -11.93 14.03 5.35
CA VAL A 206 -12.08 12.58 5.49
C VAL A 206 -11.42 12.18 6.79
N SER A 207 -12.18 11.56 7.70
CA SER A 207 -11.70 11.22 9.04
C SER A 207 -12.06 9.80 9.42
N ASN A 208 -11.10 8.88 9.45
CA ASN A 208 -11.32 7.51 9.94
C ASN A 208 -10.91 7.41 11.42
N THR A 209 -11.88 7.34 12.35
CA THR A 209 -11.60 7.43 13.81
C THR A 209 -11.38 6.07 14.48
N ALA A 210 -11.52 4.93 13.79
CA ALA A 210 -11.42 3.62 14.43
C ALA A 210 -10.47 2.65 13.71
N GLY A 211 -9.25 2.54 14.27
CA GLY A 211 -8.26 1.54 13.88
C GLY A 211 -8.65 0.09 14.19
N PRO A 212 -7.85 -0.89 13.74
CA PRO A 212 -8.22 -2.31 13.75
C PRO A 212 -7.94 -2.96 15.11
N THR A 213 -8.66 -2.59 16.19
CA THR A 213 -8.71 -3.45 17.39
C THR A 213 -10.08 -3.48 18.09
N SER A 214 -10.74 -4.63 17.97
CA SER A 214 -11.65 -5.25 18.95
C SER A 214 -12.70 -4.37 19.65
N ASN A 215 -13.94 -4.44 19.15
CA ASN A 215 -15.19 -4.60 19.91
C ASN A 215 -15.30 -3.82 21.24
N GLY A 216 -15.80 -2.57 21.21
CA GLY A 216 -16.15 -1.87 22.45
C GLY A 216 -16.67 -0.44 22.29
N ALA A 217 -18.00 -0.32 22.13
CA ALA A 217 -18.89 0.81 22.47
C ALA A 217 -18.30 2.16 22.98
N LEU A 218 -18.71 3.23 22.26
CA LEU A 218 -19.12 4.60 22.67
C LEU A 218 -18.13 5.57 23.34
N GLY A 219 -18.00 6.80 22.79
CA GLY A 219 -17.67 8.02 23.55
C GLY A 219 -17.07 9.20 22.76
N GLY A 220 -17.87 10.25 22.46
CA GLY A 220 -17.50 11.39 21.60
C GLY A 220 -16.53 12.47 22.13
N VAL A 221 -16.35 13.53 21.31
CA VAL A 221 -16.41 15.00 21.59
C VAL A 221 -15.28 15.85 20.93
N ASP A 222 -15.69 16.70 19.95
CA ASP A 222 -15.47 18.17 19.72
C ASP A 222 -14.10 18.80 19.34
N GLY A 223 -14.10 19.46 18.16
CA GLY A 223 -13.45 20.76 17.85
C GLY A 223 -12.60 20.76 16.55
N ALA A 224 -12.67 21.67 15.57
CA ALA A 224 -13.34 22.98 15.44
C ALA A 224 -13.38 23.45 13.96
N PHE A 225 -14.27 24.41 13.69
CA PHE A 225 -14.92 24.80 12.43
C PHE A 225 -14.33 26.00 11.63
N GLY A 226 -14.65 26.07 10.31
CA GLY A 226 -14.87 27.29 9.50
C GLY A 226 -14.10 27.31 8.16
N ASP A 227 -14.67 27.49 6.95
CA ASP A 227 -15.95 28.06 6.48
C ASP A 227 -16.63 27.21 5.38
N GLY A 228 -17.97 27.17 5.38
CA GLY A 228 -18.75 27.12 4.14
C GLY A 228 -19.24 25.79 3.57
N GLY A 229 -18.79 24.63 4.06
CA GLY A 229 -19.29 23.30 3.69
C GLY A 229 -18.19 22.26 3.92
N THR A 230 -18.18 21.66 5.11
CA THR A 230 -17.18 20.68 5.53
C THR A 230 -17.80 19.30 5.34
N ARG A 231 -17.52 18.66 4.21
CA ARG A 231 -17.96 17.29 3.93
C ARG A 231 -17.10 16.35 4.75
N SER A 232 -17.64 15.68 5.76
CA SER A 232 -16.91 14.74 6.61
C SER A 232 -17.42 13.34 6.38
N VAL A 233 -16.55 12.38 6.06
CA VAL A 233 -16.94 10.97 6.19
C VAL A 233 -16.15 10.28 7.29
N GLU A 234 -16.89 9.66 8.21
CA GLU A 234 -16.37 8.86 9.32
C GLU A 234 -16.47 7.37 9.01
N TYR A 235 -15.35 6.65 9.16
CA TYR A 235 -15.23 5.22 8.89
C TYR A 235 -14.71 4.45 10.09
N THR A 236 -14.95 3.14 10.07
CA THR A 236 -14.32 2.17 10.95
C THR A 236 -13.90 0.95 10.12
N SER A 237 -12.71 0.40 10.35
CA SER A 237 -12.25 -0.92 9.83
C SER A 237 -12.12 -1.12 8.31
N VAL A 238 -11.72 -0.09 7.56
CA VAL A 238 -11.31 -0.19 6.15
C VAL A 238 -9.83 -0.58 6.07
N GLU A 239 -9.45 -1.54 5.19
CA GLU A 239 -8.06 -2.05 5.05
C GLU A 239 -7.25 -1.35 3.94
N THR A 240 -7.93 -0.64 3.02
CA THR A 240 -7.30 0.14 1.93
C THR A 240 -8.24 1.25 1.46
N PHE A 241 -7.74 2.48 1.44
CA PHE A 241 -8.50 3.70 1.20
C PHE A 241 -7.95 4.46 -0.02
N ASP A 242 -8.79 4.69 -1.04
CA ASP A 242 -8.41 5.51 -2.20
C ASP A 242 -9.07 6.90 -2.11
N VAL A 243 -8.30 7.95 -1.81
CA VAL A 243 -8.81 9.33 -1.70
C VAL A 243 -8.39 10.16 -2.89
N TYR A 244 -9.37 10.80 -3.53
CA TYR A 244 -9.13 11.82 -4.54
C TYR A 244 -9.72 13.16 -4.07
N GLY A 245 -8.84 14.08 -3.69
CA GLY A 245 -9.19 15.44 -3.28
C GLY A 245 -9.41 16.39 -4.46
N GLY A 246 -9.83 17.61 -4.11
CA GLY A 246 -10.34 18.61 -5.03
C GLY A 246 -9.29 19.62 -5.52
N SER A 247 -9.67 20.89 -5.62
CA SER A 247 -8.72 22.00 -5.87
C SER A 247 -8.63 22.97 -4.69
N GLY A 248 -9.24 22.59 -3.56
CA GLY A 248 -9.27 23.34 -2.31
C GLY A 248 -8.40 22.65 -1.26
N GLY A 249 -8.16 23.33 -0.14
CA GLY A 249 -7.43 22.73 0.98
C GLY A 249 -8.23 21.62 1.64
N ASP A 250 -7.72 20.40 1.60
CA ASP A 250 -8.34 19.18 2.11
C ASP A 250 -7.68 18.75 3.44
N SER A 251 -8.45 18.12 4.33
CA SER A 251 -7.93 17.52 5.57
C SER A 251 -8.26 16.04 5.57
N ILE A 252 -7.23 15.21 5.43
CA ILE A 252 -7.35 13.76 5.32
C ILE A 252 -6.64 13.12 6.50
N LEU A 253 -7.37 12.30 7.23
CA LEU A 253 -6.85 11.38 8.23
C LEU A 253 -7.42 9.99 7.90
N THR A 254 -6.55 9.08 7.47
CA THR A 254 -6.93 7.69 7.27
C THR A 254 -6.76 6.91 8.60
N ALA A 255 -6.98 5.60 8.56
CA ALA A 255 -6.66 4.71 9.68
C ALA A 255 -5.68 3.65 9.16
N GLY A 256 -5.47 2.56 9.90
CA GLY A 256 -4.56 1.53 9.44
C GLY A 256 -4.94 0.94 8.07
N GLY A 257 -3.97 0.59 7.22
CA GLY A 257 -4.17 0.08 5.87
C GLY A 257 -3.06 0.54 4.92
N ASP A 258 -2.91 -0.08 3.76
CA ASP A 258 -2.00 0.46 2.73
C ASP A 258 -2.82 1.38 1.81
N ASP A 259 -2.79 2.70 2.05
CA ASP A 259 -3.69 3.66 1.41
C ASP A 259 -3.10 4.38 0.19
N PHE A 260 -3.98 4.88 -0.69
CA PHE A 260 -3.61 5.72 -1.83
C PHE A 260 -4.32 7.07 -1.75
N ILE A 261 -3.56 8.14 -1.54
CA ILE A 261 -4.08 9.48 -1.29
C ILE A 261 -3.58 10.43 -2.37
N ARG A 262 -4.50 11.10 -3.07
CA ARG A 262 -4.18 12.11 -4.07
C ARG A 262 -5.10 13.33 -3.98
N THR A 263 -4.66 14.44 -3.42
CA THR A 263 -5.53 15.62 -3.21
C THR A 263 -5.55 16.63 -4.34
N ASN A 264 -4.77 16.42 -5.40
CA ASN A 264 -4.68 17.23 -6.62
C ASN A 264 -4.18 18.67 -6.41
N GLY A 265 -4.87 19.52 -5.66
CA GLY A 265 -4.25 20.77 -5.26
C GLY A 265 -5.02 21.55 -4.23
N GLY A 266 -4.32 22.44 -3.53
CA GLY A 266 -4.85 22.99 -2.29
C GLY A 266 -3.70 23.42 -1.38
N ALA A 267 -3.97 23.43 -0.09
CA ALA A 267 -2.94 23.43 0.94
C ALA A 267 -3.44 22.43 1.95
N ASP A 268 -3.05 21.18 1.73
CA ASP A 268 -3.72 20.02 2.28
C ASP A 268 -3.03 19.57 3.56
N MET A 269 -3.77 18.89 4.44
CA MET A 269 -3.24 18.27 5.65
C MET A 269 -3.59 16.79 5.61
N ILE A 270 -2.59 15.94 5.44
CA ILE A 270 -2.74 14.50 5.20
C ILE A 270 -1.99 13.72 6.30
N ASP A 271 -2.65 12.70 6.85
CA ASP A 271 -2.11 11.74 7.80
C ASP A 271 -2.57 10.32 7.39
N GLY A 272 -1.62 9.46 6.99
CA GLY A 272 -1.82 8.09 6.52
C GLY A 272 -2.00 7.04 7.64
N ALA A 273 -1.74 7.41 8.89
CA ALA A 273 -1.87 6.52 10.05
C ALA A 273 -0.96 5.27 10.02
N ASP A 274 -1.48 4.04 10.01
CA ASP A 274 -0.64 2.83 10.04
C ASP A 274 -0.66 2.16 8.65
N GLY A 275 0.43 1.61 8.15
CA GLY A 275 0.49 0.86 6.88
C GLY A 275 1.48 1.47 5.89
N ASN A 276 1.50 0.99 4.65
CA ASN A 276 2.43 1.47 3.62
C ASN A 276 1.67 2.35 2.61
N ASP A 277 1.65 3.65 2.89
CA ASP A 277 0.80 4.59 2.17
C ASP A 277 1.50 5.23 0.96
N ASN A 278 0.69 5.69 0.02
CA ASN A 278 1.13 6.45 -1.15
C ASN A 278 0.42 7.80 -1.18
N ILE A 279 1.15 8.86 -0.82
CA ILE A 279 0.59 10.18 -0.53
C ILE A 279 1.10 11.23 -1.53
N ASP A 280 0.20 11.76 -2.36
CA ASP A 280 0.43 12.85 -3.31
C ASP A 280 -0.51 14.03 -3.01
N GLY A 281 0.00 15.05 -2.30
CA GLY A 281 -0.72 16.31 -2.06
C GLY A 281 -1.11 17.06 -3.33
N GLY A 282 -0.45 16.75 -4.45
CA GLY A 282 -0.60 17.48 -5.69
C GLY A 282 -0.02 18.90 -5.57
N THR A 283 -0.64 19.86 -6.26
CA THR A 283 -0.12 21.23 -6.27
C THR A 283 -0.56 21.99 -5.04
N GLY A 284 0.38 22.50 -4.25
CA GLY A 284 -0.01 23.18 -3.03
C GLY A 284 1.18 23.56 -2.17
N ASP A 285 0.90 23.98 -0.94
CA ASP A 285 1.88 23.92 0.13
C ASP A 285 1.27 22.97 1.18
N ASP A 286 1.55 21.68 1.06
CA ASP A 286 0.82 20.62 1.76
C ASP A 286 1.56 20.16 3.02
N THR A 287 0.85 19.60 4.00
CA THR A 287 1.42 18.98 5.19
C THR A 287 1.09 17.49 5.15
N MET A 288 2.11 16.63 5.08
CA MET A 288 1.94 15.18 4.89
C MET A 288 2.66 14.42 6.00
N ALA A 289 1.93 13.53 6.67
CA ALA A 289 2.46 12.48 7.54
C ALA A 289 2.08 11.12 6.92
N GLY A 290 3.05 10.23 6.72
CA GLY A 290 2.79 8.84 6.34
C GLY A 290 2.26 8.07 7.53
N GLY A 291 3.10 7.95 8.56
CA GLY A 291 2.75 7.32 9.82
C GLY A 291 3.47 5.98 9.96
N ASP A 292 2.93 5.03 10.73
CA ASP A 292 3.58 3.75 11.02
C ASP A 292 3.60 2.83 9.78
N GLY A 293 4.66 2.85 8.98
CA GLY A 293 4.97 1.82 7.99
C GLY A 293 5.98 2.29 6.96
N GLY A 294 5.97 1.69 5.77
CA GLY A 294 6.89 2.07 4.70
C GLY A 294 6.21 2.95 3.67
N ASP A 295 6.23 4.26 3.88
CA ASP A 295 5.40 5.19 3.13
C ASP A 295 6.11 5.80 1.93
N THR A 296 5.33 6.25 0.95
CA THR A 296 5.80 6.98 -0.22
C THR A 296 5.11 8.35 -0.30
N LEU A 297 5.87 9.43 -0.10
CA LEU A 297 5.35 10.80 -0.13
C LEU A 297 5.90 11.58 -1.33
N TYR A 298 5.02 12.29 -2.05
CA TYR A 298 5.38 13.09 -3.22
C TYR A 298 5.46 14.57 -2.84
N VAL A 299 6.63 15.17 -3.05
CA VAL A 299 6.91 16.57 -2.73
C VAL A 299 7.18 17.35 -4.02
N ASP A 300 6.26 18.25 -4.38
CA ASP A 300 6.31 19.03 -5.61
C ASP A 300 6.46 20.55 -5.38
N SER A 301 6.29 21.00 -4.12
CA SER A 301 6.48 22.37 -3.67
C SER A 301 7.52 22.46 -2.56
N LEU A 302 8.24 23.59 -2.52
CA LEU A 302 9.14 23.90 -1.39
C LEU A 302 8.37 24.34 -0.13
N GLY A 303 7.07 24.59 -0.26
CA GLY A 303 6.19 24.86 0.87
C GLY A 303 5.66 23.61 1.55
N ASP A 304 5.82 22.44 0.92
CA ASP A 304 5.39 21.17 1.51
C ASP A 304 6.14 20.87 2.81
N VAL A 305 5.42 20.32 3.78
CA VAL A 305 5.90 19.95 5.10
C VAL A 305 5.69 18.46 5.28
N VAL A 306 6.78 17.71 5.26
CA VAL A 306 6.79 16.29 5.64
C VAL A 306 6.95 16.16 7.15
N ILE A 307 6.10 15.36 7.77
CA ILE A 307 6.13 15.02 9.19
C ILE A 307 6.42 13.53 9.31
N GLU A 308 7.39 13.19 10.16
CA GLU A 308 7.76 11.80 10.41
C GLU A 308 8.39 11.68 11.79
N ASN A 309 7.85 10.79 12.61
CA ASN A 309 8.30 10.55 13.96
C ASN A 309 9.30 9.37 14.02
N PRO A 310 10.06 9.25 15.11
CA PRO A 310 11.04 8.18 15.24
C PRO A 310 10.37 6.81 15.37
N GLY A 311 10.71 5.89 14.45
CA GLY A 311 10.37 4.47 14.53
C GLY A 311 9.06 4.09 13.83
N GLU A 312 8.56 4.96 12.96
CA GLU A 312 7.33 4.74 12.20
C GLU A 312 7.60 3.85 10.96
N GLY A 313 8.75 3.95 10.31
CA GLY A 313 9.23 2.87 9.43
C GLY A 313 10.38 3.28 8.52
N LEU A 314 10.31 2.90 7.24
CA LEU A 314 11.31 3.22 6.22
C LEU A 314 10.62 3.94 5.06
N ASP A 315 10.81 5.25 4.99
CA ASP A 315 9.97 6.09 4.12
C ASP A 315 10.72 6.59 2.89
N PHE A 316 9.95 6.86 1.84
CA PHE A 316 10.42 7.33 0.54
C PHE A 316 9.85 8.69 0.21
N ILE A 317 10.72 9.67 -0.02
CA ILE A 317 10.34 10.91 -0.68
C ILE A 317 10.58 10.79 -2.18
N PHE A 318 9.57 11.13 -2.97
CA PHE A 318 9.71 11.40 -4.40
C PHE A 318 9.56 12.88 -4.67
N THR A 319 10.47 13.46 -5.43
CA THR A 319 10.40 14.90 -5.73
C THR A 319 10.70 15.23 -7.19
N THR A 320 9.94 16.16 -7.74
CA THR A 320 10.16 16.75 -9.06
C THR A 320 10.91 18.09 -8.99
N LEU A 321 11.25 18.55 -7.78
CA LEU A 321 11.94 19.81 -7.56
C LEU A 321 13.39 19.72 -8.04
N ALA A 322 13.87 20.76 -8.72
CA ALA A 322 15.26 20.85 -9.15
C ALA A 322 16.26 20.91 -7.98
N VAL A 323 15.81 21.30 -6.78
CA VAL A 323 16.61 21.30 -5.56
C VAL A 323 15.70 20.89 -4.41
N TYR A 324 16.06 19.83 -3.68
CA TYR A 324 15.34 19.39 -2.51
C TYR A 324 16.28 18.78 -1.47
N SER A 325 15.98 18.98 -0.18
CA SER A 325 16.82 18.52 0.91
C SER A 325 15.96 17.97 2.04
N ILE A 326 16.25 16.72 2.42
CA ILE A 326 15.67 16.07 3.60
C ILE A 326 16.52 16.31 4.85
N ALA A 327 17.54 17.19 4.81
CA ALA A 327 18.51 17.37 5.90
C ALA A 327 17.89 17.77 7.25
N SER A 328 16.70 18.39 7.24
CA SER A 328 15.94 18.72 8.45
C SER A 328 14.92 17.65 8.87
N LEU A 329 14.63 16.68 8.01
CA LEU A 329 13.73 15.55 8.25
C LEU A 329 14.57 14.42 8.82
N ALA A 330 14.65 14.31 10.14
CA ALA A 330 15.65 13.47 10.81
C ALA A 330 15.36 11.97 10.74
N ASN A 331 14.18 11.58 10.27
CA ASN A 331 13.74 10.19 10.24
C ASN A 331 13.76 9.63 8.81
N ILE A 332 13.53 10.43 7.76
CA ILE A 332 13.46 9.93 6.38
C ILE A 332 14.75 9.22 5.97
N GLU A 333 14.63 8.04 5.39
CA GLU A 333 15.78 7.30 4.85
C GLU A 333 15.96 7.52 3.35
N ASN A 334 14.89 7.57 2.55
CA ASN A 334 15.04 7.46 1.10
C ASN A 334 14.59 8.74 0.36
N LEU A 335 15.40 9.19 -0.60
CA LEU A 335 15.12 10.38 -1.41
C LEU A 335 15.32 10.09 -2.89
N ASN A 336 14.25 10.20 -3.67
CA ASN A 336 14.24 9.90 -5.09
C ASN A 336 13.90 11.14 -5.92
N GLY A 337 14.83 11.48 -6.81
CA GLY A 337 14.57 12.36 -7.93
C GLY A 337 13.74 11.67 -9.01
N TYR A 338 13.13 12.47 -9.88
CA TYR A 338 12.31 11.99 -10.99
C TYR A 338 12.56 12.86 -12.22
N PHE A 339 12.58 12.21 -13.39
CA PHE A 339 12.67 12.80 -14.75
C PHE A 339 14.08 13.16 -15.25
N ASN A 340 14.11 13.61 -16.50
CA ASN A 340 15.24 13.98 -17.33
C ASN A 340 15.79 15.39 -17.05
N VAL A 341 15.74 15.82 -15.78
CA VAL A 341 16.19 17.13 -15.33
C VAL A 341 17.34 16.96 -14.35
N SER A 342 18.29 17.90 -14.34
CA SER A 342 19.31 17.97 -13.30
C SER A 342 18.72 18.39 -11.96
N GLN A 343 18.94 17.59 -10.92
CA GLN A 343 18.49 17.82 -9.55
C GLN A 343 19.68 17.94 -8.58
N LEU A 344 19.50 18.75 -7.54
CA LEU A 344 20.36 18.74 -6.35
C LEU A 344 19.56 18.14 -5.19
N LEU A 345 19.94 16.94 -4.77
CA LEU A 345 19.30 16.18 -3.71
C LEU A 345 20.25 16.06 -2.51
N THR A 346 19.75 16.34 -1.31
CA THR A 346 20.57 16.32 -0.09
C THR A 346 19.91 15.50 1.02
N GLY A 347 20.61 14.45 1.47
CA GLY A 347 20.27 13.58 2.59
C GLY A 347 20.38 14.26 3.96
N ASN A 348 20.17 13.47 5.01
CA ASN A 348 20.19 13.87 6.41
C ASN A 348 21.41 13.28 7.16
N ALA A 349 21.22 12.84 8.40
CA ALA A 349 22.28 12.28 9.24
C ALA A 349 22.16 10.75 9.44
N ARG A 350 21.12 10.13 8.85
CA ARG A 350 20.88 8.69 8.82
C ARG A 350 21.57 8.08 7.61
N ALA A 351 21.56 6.76 7.52
CA ALA A 351 21.93 6.08 6.29
C ALA A 351 20.83 6.33 5.24
N ASN A 352 21.12 7.16 4.25
CA ASN A 352 20.18 7.49 3.19
C ASN A 352 20.39 6.67 1.91
N GLU A 353 19.31 6.33 1.23
CA GLU A 353 19.34 5.86 -0.16
C GLU A 353 18.83 6.98 -1.06
N ILE A 354 19.71 7.51 -1.93
CA ILE A 354 19.42 8.68 -2.77
C ILE A 354 19.58 8.33 -4.24
N SER A 355 18.56 8.63 -5.04
CA SER A 355 18.53 8.39 -6.50
C SER A 355 18.34 9.68 -7.29
N GLY A 356 19.21 9.95 -8.27
CA GLY A 356 19.22 11.18 -9.08
C GLY A 356 18.27 11.15 -10.28
N GLY A 357 18.30 10.08 -11.07
CA GLY A 357 17.39 9.89 -12.19
C GLY A 357 18.09 9.83 -13.54
N LEU A 358 17.63 10.63 -14.51
CA LEU A 358 18.21 10.67 -15.88
C LEU A 358 18.96 11.99 -16.16
N GLY A 359 19.09 12.85 -15.16
CA GLY A 359 19.65 14.19 -15.26
C GLY A 359 21.16 14.22 -15.24
N ASN A 360 21.75 15.41 -15.09
CA ASN A 360 23.10 15.48 -14.52
C ASN A 360 22.91 15.95 -13.09
N ASP A 361 22.92 15.03 -12.15
CA ASP A 361 22.43 15.23 -10.80
C ASP A 361 23.57 15.51 -9.83
N THR A 362 23.26 16.15 -8.72
CA THR A 362 24.18 16.33 -7.59
C THR A 362 23.54 15.71 -6.37
N LEU A 363 24.11 14.63 -5.88
CA LEU A 363 23.61 13.89 -4.71
C LEU A 363 24.58 14.12 -3.55
N ASP A 364 24.10 14.71 -2.46
CA ASP A 364 24.84 14.88 -1.21
C ASP A 364 24.22 14.00 -0.13
N GLY A 365 24.90 12.91 0.25
CA GLY A 365 24.44 11.97 1.28
C GLY A 365 24.30 12.62 2.65
N GLY A 366 25.13 13.62 2.96
CA GLY A 366 25.12 14.30 4.25
C GLY A 366 26.01 13.60 5.26
N ALA A 367 25.44 13.03 6.31
CA ALA A 367 26.14 12.19 7.27
C ALA A 367 25.40 10.87 7.40
N GLY A 368 26.08 9.79 7.76
CA GLY A 368 25.45 8.47 7.72
C GLY A 368 26.28 7.52 6.89
N MET A 369 25.74 6.34 6.60
CA MET A 369 26.32 5.43 5.63
C MET A 369 25.39 5.43 4.42
N ASP A 370 25.70 6.28 3.44
CA ASP A 370 24.76 6.60 2.39
C ASP A 370 24.98 5.73 1.15
N THR A 371 23.90 5.38 0.46
CA THR A 371 23.93 4.72 -0.85
C THR A 371 23.43 5.68 -1.92
N LEU A 372 24.28 5.99 -2.90
CA LEU A 372 24.01 6.99 -3.92
C LEU A 372 23.90 6.33 -5.30
N TYR A 373 22.79 6.61 -6.00
CA TYR A 373 22.52 6.17 -7.35
C TYR A 373 22.40 7.41 -8.25
N GLY A 374 23.45 7.73 -8.99
CA GLY A 374 23.42 8.86 -9.95
C GLY A 374 22.33 8.65 -11.01
N GLY A 375 22.40 7.49 -11.66
CA GLY A 375 21.48 7.11 -12.73
C GLY A 375 22.12 7.33 -14.10
N ASP A 376 21.32 7.70 -15.09
CA ASP A 376 21.87 8.15 -16.37
C ASP A 376 22.28 9.61 -16.22
N GLY A 377 23.49 9.98 -16.61
CA GLY A 377 23.91 11.35 -16.39
C GLY A 377 25.42 11.53 -16.37
N ALA A 378 25.85 12.76 -16.13
CA ALA A 378 27.17 13.04 -15.61
C ALA A 378 26.99 13.64 -14.22
N ASP A 379 27.06 12.79 -13.21
CA ASP A 379 26.58 13.11 -11.86
C ASP A 379 27.70 13.51 -10.90
N GLU A 380 27.37 14.30 -9.89
CA GLU A 380 28.25 14.61 -8.76
C GLU A 380 27.74 13.87 -7.52
N LEU A 381 28.44 12.79 -7.15
CA LEU A 381 28.13 11.97 -5.99
C LEU A 381 29.01 12.37 -4.80
N ILE A 382 28.40 12.96 -3.78
CA ILE A 382 29.04 13.46 -2.58
C ILE A 382 28.57 12.58 -1.42
N GLY A 383 29.39 11.62 -0.96
CA GLY A 383 29.00 10.70 0.11
C GLY A 383 28.76 11.43 1.43
N GLY A 384 29.73 12.24 1.85
CA GLY A 384 29.57 13.09 3.02
C GLY A 384 30.36 12.56 4.22
N ALA A 385 29.70 12.32 5.35
CA ALA A 385 30.35 11.87 6.57
C ALA A 385 29.89 10.46 6.95
N GLY A 386 30.69 9.46 6.57
CA GLY A 386 30.61 8.11 7.07
C GLY A 386 31.36 7.19 6.14
N ILE A 387 30.74 6.07 5.77
CA ILE A 387 31.26 5.15 4.75
C ILE A 387 30.17 5.04 3.71
N ASP A 388 30.40 5.68 2.56
CA ASP A 388 29.36 5.92 1.58
C ASP A 388 29.63 5.11 0.30
N THR A 389 28.57 4.64 -0.33
CA THR A 389 28.61 3.70 -1.47
C THR A 389 27.95 4.33 -2.68
N ALA A 390 28.68 4.39 -3.81
CA ALA A 390 28.06 4.66 -5.10
C ALA A 390 27.72 3.35 -5.81
N LYS A 391 26.47 3.22 -6.25
CA LYS A 391 25.94 1.99 -6.84
C LYS A 391 25.27 2.27 -8.18
N TYR A 392 25.33 1.28 -9.06
CA TYR A 392 24.86 1.39 -10.45
C TYR A 392 23.91 0.24 -10.77
N PHE A 393 22.91 0.50 -11.61
CA PHE A 393 21.88 -0.47 -11.97
C PHE A 393 21.87 -0.70 -13.48
N THR A 394 22.90 -1.39 -13.97
CA THR A 394 23.04 -1.67 -15.40
C THR A 394 23.11 -3.17 -15.70
N PHE A 395 22.45 -3.58 -16.78
CA PHE A 395 22.52 -4.96 -17.29
C PHE A 395 23.80 -5.22 -18.10
N SER A 396 24.60 -4.18 -18.37
CA SER A 396 25.83 -4.26 -19.16
C SER A 396 27.03 -3.87 -18.32
N GLY A 397 28.17 -4.54 -18.55
CA GLY A 397 29.41 -4.21 -17.84
C GLY A 397 29.81 -2.75 -18.00
N PHE A 398 30.18 -2.09 -16.91
CA PHE A 398 30.58 -0.68 -16.89
C PHE A 398 31.96 -0.48 -16.25
N ARG A 399 32.41 0.77 -16.17
CA ARG A 399 33.64 1.13 -15.46
C ARG A 399 33.37 2.31 -14.53
N ALA A 400 33.64 2.12 -13.24
CA ALA A 400 33.70 3.18 -12.24
C ALA A 400 35.06 3.15 -11.52
N ASP A 401 35.74 4.30 -11.44
CA ASP A 401 37.01 4.45 -10.74
C ASP A 401 37.05 5.77 -9.97
N LEU A 402 37.13 5.68 -8.64
CA LEU A 402 37.09 6.82 -7.73
C LEU A 402 38.24 7.83 -7.96
N ARG A 403 39.36 7.41 -8.56
CA ARG A 403 40.54 8.29 -8.79
C ARG A 403 40.57 8.87 -10.19
N SER A 404 39.95 8.19 -11.15
CA SER A 404 39.99 8.56 -12.55
C SER A 404 38.58 8.59 -13.16
N PRO A 405 37.68 9.43 -12.61
CA PRO A 405 36.29 9.53 -13.05
C PRO A 405 36.13 9.84 -14.54
N GLY A 406 37.05 10.62 -15.13
CA GLY A 406 37.00 10.96 -16.56
C GLY A 406 37.21 9.79 -17.53
N GLY A 407 37.48 8.58 -17.03
CA GLY A 407 37.53 7.34 -17.83
C GLY A 407 36.38 6.39 -17.56
N ASN A 408 35.39 6.78 -16.75
CA ASN A 408 34.23 5.95 -16.46
C ASN A 408 33.35 5.79 -17.71
N THR A 409 32.58 4.71 -17.73
CA THR A 409 31.75 4.32 -18.89
C THR A 409 30.44 3.69 -18.40
N GLY A 410 29.46 3.52 -19.28
CA GLY A 410 28.13 3.01 -18.89
C GLY A 410 27.39 4.07 -18.10
N ASP A 411 26.62 3.65 -17.09
CA ASP A 411 25.88 4.55 -16.20
C ASP A 411 26.83 5.49 -15.45
N ALA A 412 28.05 5.05 -15.12
CA ALA A 412 29.06 5.89 -14.46
C ALA A 412 29.70 6.98 -15.37
N ALA A 413 29.25 7.13 -16.62
CA ALA A 413 29.94 7.91 -17.64
C ALA A 413 29.81 9.43 -17.46
N GLY A 414 30.82 10.02 -16.81
CA GLY A 414 30.86 11.46 -16.57
C GLY A 414 30.78 11.80 -15.08
N ASP A 415 30.45 10.80 -14.27
CA ASP A 415 30.32 10.92 -12.83
C ASP A 415 31.61 11.36 -12.15
N SER A 416 31.43 12.05 -11.04
CA SER A 416 32.48 12.48 -10.14
C SER A 416 32.15 12.12 -8.70
N TYR A 417 33.18 11.81 -7.92
CA TYR A 417 33.04 11.31 -6.55
C TYR A 417 33.78 12.20 -5.58
N SER A 418 33.11 12.53 -4.47
CA SER A 418 33.71 13.21 -3.33
C SER A 418 33.27 12.53 -2.05
N LYS A 419 34.24 12.07 -1.24
CA LYS A 419 33.98 11.35 0.01
C LYS A 419 33.03 10.15 -0.17
N VAL A 420 33.18 9.44 -1.29
CA VAL A 420 32.58 8.12 -1.50
C VAL A 420 33.72 7.12 -1.31
N GLU A 421 33.50 6.09 -0.49
CA GLU A 421 34.49 5.07 -0.19
C GLU A 421 34.27 3.79 -0.99
N ASN A 422 33.02 3.47 -1.34
CA ASN A 422 32.68 2.16 -1.88
C ASN A 422 32.06 2.26 -3.28
N LEU A 423 32.23 1.18 -4.04
CA LEU A 423 31.60 1.00 -5.35
C LEU A 423 30.97 -0.38 -5.44
N ASN A 424 29.72 -0.41 -5.90
CA ASN A 424 28.99 -1.65 -6.19
C ASN A 424 28.67 -1.77 -7.68
N GLY A 425 28.99 -2.94 -8.24
CA GLY A 425 28.60 -3.39 -9.58
C GLY A 425 27.15 -3.86 -9.63
N TRP A 426 26.81 -4.62 -10.69
CA TRP A 426 25.48 -5.20 -10.85
C TRP A 426 25.47 -6.59 -11.52
N LEU A 427 24.98 -6.73 -12.75
CA LEU A 427 24.84 -8.01 -13.47
C LEU A 427 25.87 -8.19 -14.60
N GLY A 428 26.63 -7.14 -14.89
CA GLY A 428 27.54 -7.07 -16.03
C GLY A 428 28.98 -7.38 -15.64
N ASN A 429 29.86 -7.54 -16.63
CA ASN A 429 31.30 -7.65 -16.36
C ASN A 429 31.88 -6.27 -16.06
N ASP A 430 31.96 -5.93 -14.78
CA ASP A 430 32.25 -4.60 -14.31
C ASP A 430 33.75 -4.36 -14.08
N THR A 431 34.17 -3.09 -14.14
CA THR A 431 35.52 -2.67 -13.78
C THR A 431 35.45 -1.60 -12.70
N LEU A 432 35.77 -1.99 -11.47
CA LEU A 432 35.66 -1.15 -10.28
C LEU A 432 37.05 -0.77 -9.74
N GLY A 433 37.25 0.51 -9.46
CA GLY A 433 38.52 1.04 -8.96
C GLY A 433 38.36 1.89 -7.71
N GLY A 434 39.01 1.47 -6.62
CA GLY A 434 39.13 2.23 -5.38
C GLY A 434 40.08 3.43 -5.49
N ASP A 435 40.28 4.12 -4.36
CA ASP A 435 41.13 5.30 -4.23
C ASP A 435 42.43 5.08 -3.43
N LYS A 436 42.60 5.78 -2.31
CA LYS A 436 43.74 5.68 -1.40
C LYS A 436 43.28 5.42 0.04
N ARG A 437 41.97 5.42 0.26
CA ARG A 437 41.29 5.12 1.51
C ARG A 437 41.02 3.62 1.54
N ALA A 438 40.52 3.11 2.65
CA ALA A 438 39.97 1.76 2.67
C ALA A 438 38.66 1.78 1.88
N ASN A 439 38.58 1.00 0.80
CA ASN A 439 37.41 0.89 -0.05
C ASN A 439 36.80 -0.51 0.02
N ARG A 440 35.47 -0.62 -0.05
CA ARG A 440 34.78 -1.87 -0.38
C ARG A 440 34.35 -1.83 -1.84
N LEU A 441 34.77 -2.83 -2.61
CA LEU A 441 34.40 -3.02 -4.00
C LEU A 441 33.64 -4.34 -4.12
N GLU A 442 32.40 -4.29 -4.59
CA GLU A 442 31.55 -5.47 -4.82
C GLU A 442 31.23 -5.60 -6.31
N GLY A 443 31.61 -6.71 -6.94
CA GLY A 443 31.32 -7.01 -8.35
C GLY A 443 29.87 -7.43 -8.60
N LEU A 444 29.34 -8.29 -7.71
CA LEU A 444 28.04 -8.96 -7.80
C LEU A 444 28.04 -10.05 -8.90
N ASP A 445 27.11 -10.00 -9.85
CA ASP A 445 27.02 -11.00 -10.91
C ASP A 445 27.89 -10.54 -12.09
N GLY A 446 28.81 -11.37 -12.58
CA GLY A 446 29.64 -10.90 -13.68
C GLY A 446 30.94 -11.67 -13.88
N ALA A 447 31.91 -11.01 -14.49
CA ALA A 447 33.28 -11.49 -14.51
C ALA A 447 34.12 -10.23 -14.44
N ASP A 448 34.33 -9.82 -13.20
CA ASP A 448 34.60 -8.44 -12.84
C ASP A 448 36.08 -8.21 -12.64
N LEU A 449 36.46 -6.94 -12.73
CA LEU A 449 37.82 -6.47 -12.49
C LEU A 449 37.80 -5.45 -11.36
N LEU A 450 38.22 -5.88 -10.17
CA LEU A 450 38.24 -5.05 -8.97
C LEU A 450 39.69 -4.65 -8.65
N ASN A 451 39.92 -3.36 -8.42
CA ASN A 451 41.24 -2.80 -8.10
C ASN A 451 41.19 -1.82 -6.93
N GLY A 452 41.48 -2.31 -5.72
CA GLY A 452 41.45 -1.54 -4.46
C GLY A 452 42.42 -0.36 -4.48
N SER A 453 43.62 -0.61 -5.00
CA SER A 453 44.68 0.36 -5.29
C SER A 453 45.60 0.73 -4.14
N LYS A 454 45.11 1.44 -3.13
CA LYS A 454 45.87 1.84 -1.97
C LYS A 454 44.91 1.94 -0.81
N GLY A 455 45.37 1.60 0.39
CA GLY A 455 44.47 1.52 1.53
C GLY A 455 44.24 0.05 1.86
N ASP A 456 43.59 -0.23 2.97
CA ASP A 456 43.28 -1.60 3.37
C ASP A 456 41.90 -1.91 2.79
N ASP A 457 41.88 -2.55 1.61
CA ASP A 457 40.68 -2.66 0.78
C ASP A 457 39.96 -3.99 0.96
N THR A 458 38.64 -4.00 0.79
CA THR A 458 37.84 -5.22 0.73
C THR A 458 37.31 -5.42 -0.68
N LEU A 459 37.64 -6.57 -1.28
CA LEU A 459 37.26 -6.90 -2.66
C LEU A 459 36.42 -8.18 -2.66
N ALA A 460 35.16 -8.06 -3.04
CA ALA A 460 34.22 -9.17 -3.20
C ALA A 460 33.82 -9.28 -4.68
N GLY A 461 34.27 -10.34 -5.34
CA GLY A 461 33.87 -10.64 -6.72
C GLY A 461 32.41 -11.11 -6.81
N GLU A 462 32.01 -11.93 -5.83
CA GLU A 462 30.72 -12.61 -5.75
C GLU A 462 30.54 -13.69 -6.84
N ALA A 463 29.57 -13.55 -7.73
CA ALA A 463 29.18 -14.58 -8.66
C ALA A 463 29.87 -14.39 -10.01
N GLY A 464 30.68 -15.38 -10.37
CA GLY A 464 31.31 -15.46 -11.67
C GLY A 464 32.82 -15.51 -11.57
N ARG A 465 33.55 -15.04 -12.59
CA ARG A 465 35.02 -15.25 -12.64
C ARG A 465 35.75 -13.94 -12.55
N ASP A 466 36.10 -13.57 -11.34
CA ASP A 466 36.56 -12.23 -11.08
C ASP A 466 38.09 -12.16 -11.02
N THR A 467 38.59 -10.95 -11.24
CA THR A 467 39.99 -10.60 -11.08
C THR A 467 40.09 -9.54 -10.00
N LEU A 468 40.59 -9.95 -8.83
CA LEU A 468 40.68 -9.13 -7.63
C LEU A 468 42.12 -8.67 -7.43
N LYS A 469 42.31 -7.36 -7.34
CA LYS A 469 43.63 -6.75 -7.16
C LYS A 469 43.61 -5.74 -6.01
N GLY A 470 44.17 -6.11 -4.86
CA GLY A 470 44.24 -5.23 -3.69
C GLY A 470 45.27 -4.10 -3.88
N ALA A 471 46.41 -4.45 -4.47
CA ALA A 471 47.57 -3.59 -4.68
C ALA A 471 48.36 -3.22 -3.42
N ALA A 472 48.08 -2.09 -2.76
CA ALA A 472 48.94 -1.61 -1.67
C ALA A 472 48.14 -1.35 -0.41
N GLY A 473 48.11 -2.34 0.46
CA GLY A 473 47.32 -2.35 1.67
C GLY A 473 47.57 -3.60 2.48
N ALA A 474 46.82 -3.76 3.57
CA ALA A 474 46.43 -5.07 4.06
C ALA A 474 45.03 -5.36 3.52
N ASP A 475 44.96 -6.05 2.38
CA ASP A 475 43.71 -6.19 1.61
C ASP A 475 42.96 -7.49 1.98
N SER A 476 41.63 -7.46 1.93
CA SER A 476 40.75 -8.62 2.15
C SER A 476 40.10 -9.04 0.83
N PHE A 477 40.38 -10.27 0.40
CA PHE A 477 39.78 -10.89 -0.78
C PHE A 477 38.66 -11.84 -0.33
N GLU A 478 37.40 -11.45 -0.51
CA GLU A 478 36.23 -12.22 -0.11
C GLU A 478 35.85 -13.24 -1.19
N LEU A 479 35.87 -14.52 -0.81
CA LEU A 479 35.41 -15.61 -1.65
C LEU A 479 34.05 -16.09 -1.13
N ALA A 480 33.04 -16.08 -2.00
CA ALA A 480 31.65 -16.44 -1.69
C ALA A 480 31.12 -17.61 -2.53
N SER A 481 31.97 -18.31 -3.30
CA SER A 481 31.56 -19.43 -4.15
C SER A 481 32.40 -20.69 -3.96
N VAL A 482 31.73 -21.84 -3.94
CA VAL A 482 32.32 -23.19 -4.02
C VAL A 482 32.02 -23.85 -5.37
N VAL A 483 31.89 -23.04 -6.43
CA VAL A 483 31.69 -23.50 -7.80
C VAL A 483 32.98 -23.32 -8.59
N ALA A 484 33.54 -24.40 -9.13
CA ALA A 484 34.82 -24.35 -9.86
C ALA A 484 34.82 -23.40 -11.08
N ALA A 485 33.63 -23.19 -11.67
CA ALA A 485 33.44 -22.26 -12.77
C ALA A 485 33.61 -20.82 -12.31
N ASP A 486 33.31 -20.50 -11.06
CA ASP A 486 33.32 -19.15 -10.48
C ASP A 486 34.58 -18.90 -9.65
N ALA A 487 35.62 -19.72 -9.86
CA ALA A 487 36.85 -19.55 -9.11
C ALA A 487 37.59 -18.29 -9.57
N ASP A 488 37.78 -17.37 -8.64
CA ASP A 488 38.39 -16.05 -8.85
C ASP A 488 39.89 -16.10 -9.08
N THR A 489 40.43 -14.96 -9.51
CA THR A 489 41.86 -14.71 -9.62
C THR A 489 42.27 -13.57 -8.70
N ILE A 490 43.02 -13.89 -7.65
CA ILE A 490 43.69 -12.91 -6.81
C ILE A 490 45.02 -12.53 -7.49
N ALA A 491 45.12 -11.28 -7.95
CA ALA A 491 46.11 -10.84 -8.92
C ALA A 491 47.47 -10.48 -8.29
N ASP A 492 47.52 -10.07 -7.02
CA ASP A 492 48.74 -9.55 -6.40
C ASP A 492 48.85 -9.77 -4.89
N PHE A 493 48.29 -10.88 -4.39
CA PHE A 493 48.36 -11.25 -2.97
C PHE A 493 49.78 -11.11 -2.38
N ALA A 494 49.89 -10.32 -1.33
CA ALA A 494 51.12 -9.93 -0.68
C ALA A 494 51.04 -10.08 0.85
N GLY A 495 52.14 -9.76 1.54
CA GLY A 495 52.19 -9.89 2.99
C GLY A 495 51.39 -8.78 3.68
N GLY A 496 50.38 -9.17 4.46
CA GLY A 496 49.43 -8.26 5.10
C GLY A 496 47.99 -8.56 4.68
N ASP A 497 47.83 -9.12 3.48
CA ASP A 497 46.53 -9.45 2.91
C ASP A 497 45.91 -10.69 3.56
N GLN A 498 44.60 -10.81 3.41
CA GLN A 498 43.80 -11.93 3.88
C GLN A 498 42.86 -12.44 2.78
N ILE A 499 42.60 -13.74 2.80
CA ILE A 499 41.53 -14.37 2.03
C ILE A 499 40.39 -14.61 3.01
N ALA A 500 39.30 -13.90 2.82
CA ALA A 500 38.08 -14.04 3.59
C ALA A 500 37.19 -15.13 2.96
N LEU A 501 36.63 -16.00 3.81
CA LEU A 501 35.78 -17.11 3.40
C LEU A 501 34.43 -16.97 4.10
N ASP A 502 33.35 -16.94 3.34
CA ASP A 502 32.00 -16.88 3.89
C ASP A 502 31.67 -18.16 4.71
N SER A 503 31.30 -17.98 5.97
CA SER A 503 31.04 -19.10 6.89
C SER A 503 29.86 -19.98 6.46
N GLU A 504 28.83 -19.43 5.82
CA GLU A 504 27.67 -20.15 5.33
C GLU A 504 28.00 -20.97 4.08
N VAL A 505 28.75 -20.38 3.14
CA VAL A 505 29.19 -21.03 1.90
C VAL A 505 30.17 -22.17 2.18
N PHE A 506 31.14 -21.94 3.08
CA PHE A 506 32.22 -22.88 3.35
C PHE A 506 31.94 -23.80 4.55
N GLY A 507 30.91 -23.54 5.35
CA GLY A 507 30.58 -24.35 6.53
C GLY A 507 31.71 -24.41 7.56
N LEU A 508 32.50 -23.34 7.67
CA LEU A 508 33.62 -23.21 8.60
C LEU A 508 33.23 -22.31 9.77
N PRO A 509 33.75 -22.54 10.99
CA PRO A 509 33.50 -21.63 12.11
C PRO A 509 34.13 -20.26 11.88
N GLU A 510 33.38 -19.20 12.15
CA GLU A 510 33.85 -17.81 12.09
C GLU A 510 35.15 -17.58 12.89
N GLY A 511 35.97 -16.66 12.39
CA GLY A 511 37.26 -16.28 12.95
C GLY A 511 38.45 -16.85 12.17
N GLY A 512 39.63 -16.85 12.81
CA GLY A 512 40.87 -17.28 12.16
C GLY A 512 40.86 -18.78 11.82
N LEU A 513 41.38 -19.14 10.66
CA LEU A 513 41.44 -20.53 10.22
C LEU A 513 42.34 -21.36 11.16
N ALA A 514 41.81 -22.49 11.66
CA ALA A 514 42.58 -23.38 12.52
C ALA A 514 43.78 -24.00 11.78
N ALA A 515 44.94 -24.06 12.43
CA ALA A 515 46.23 -24.43 11.81
C ALA A 515 46.27 -25.79 11.08
N GLY A 516 45.36 -26.72 11.39
CA GLY A 516 45.24 -28.03 10.72
C GLY A 516 44.19 -28.08 9.61
N ARG A 517 43.66 -26.94 9.14
CA ARG A 517 42.65 -26.86 8.08
C ARG A 517 43.25 -26.51 6.72
N LEU A 518 44.45 -25.94 6.68
CA LEU A 518 45.17 -25.61 5.45
C LEU A 518 46.31 -26.59 5.21
N VAL A 519 46.39 -27.10 3.98
CA VAL A 519 47.53 -27.88 3.48
C VAL A 519 48.15 -27.21 2.26
N VAL A 520 49.48 -27.12 2.26
CA VAL A 520 50.30 -26.63 1.14
C VAL A 520 50.96 -27.81 0.43
N GLY A 521 51.01 -27.76 -0.91
CA GLY A 521 51.60 -28.79 -1.78
C GLY A 521 50.59 -29.55 -2.67
N GLY A 522 49.36 -29.05 -2.77
CA GLY A 522 48.38 -29.45 -3.78
C GLY A 522 47.64 -30.79 -3.54
N GLN A 523 47.93 -31.52 -2.46
CA GLN A 523 47.27 -32.78 -2.09
C GLN A 523 46.88 -32.77 -0.61
N ALA A 524 45.68 -33.24 -0.28
CA ALA A 524 45.23 -33.42 1.10
C ALA A 524 46.10 -34.47 1.84
N GLN A 525 46.27 -34.26 3.14
CA GLN A 525 47.08 -35.08 4.04
C GLN A 525 46.23 -35.85 5.06
N ASP A 526 45.14 -35.27 5.57
CA ASP A 526 44.22 -35.94 6.50
C ASP A 526 42.76 -35.43 6.43
N ALA A 527 41.86 -36.09 7.19
CA ALA A 527 40.41 -35.84 7.18
C ALA A 527 39.97 -34.43 7.66
N ASN A 528 40.88 -33.68 8.29
CA ASN A 528 40.60 -32.36 8.84
C ASN A 528 40.93 -31.25 7.85
N ASP A 529 41.62 -31.55 6.76
CA ASP A 529 41.95 -30.57 5.72
C ASP A 529 40.66 -30.03 5.12
N ARG A 530 40.63 -28.72 4.90
CA ARG A 530 39.51 -28.01 4.27
C ARG A 530 39.98 -27.15 3.12
N LEU A 531 41.16 -26.55 3.25
CA LEU A 531 41.81 -25.77 2.20
C LEU A 531 43.08 -26.48 1.73
N ILE A 532 43.21 -26.66 0.43
CA ILE A 532 44.36 -27.30 -0.21
C ILE A 532 44.95 -26.30 -1.21
N TYR A 533 46.15 -25.82 -0.94
CA TYR A 533 46.86 -24.88 -1.79
C TYR A 533 47.99 -25.57 -2.55
N ASP A 534 47.97 -25.44 -3.88
CA ASP A 534 49.05 -25.89 -4.77
C ASP A 534 50.00 -24.72 -5.06
N ASP A 535 51.09 -24.65 -4.30
CA ASP A 535 52.13 -23.63 -4.38
C ASP A 535 52.98 -23.71 -5.67
N ALA A 536 52.83 -24.76 -6.47
CA ALA A 536 53.44 -24.83 -7.80
C ALA A 536 52.57 -24.19 -8.88
N THR A 537 51.26 -24.11 -8.68
CA THR A 537 50.30 -23.58 -9.68
C THR A 537 49.50 -22.38 -9.23
N GLY A 538 49.58 -22.01 -7.94
CA GLY A 538 48.80 -20.93 -7.33
C GLY A 538 47.33 -21.28 -7.12
N LYS A 539 46.92 -22.55 -7.24
CA LYS A 539 45.51 -22.95 -7.14
C LYS A 539 45.11 -23.26 -5.70
N LEU A 540 44.03 -22.65 -5.23
CA LEU A 540 43.42 -22.91 -3.94
C LEU A 540 42.14 -23.73 -4.12
N PHE A 541 42.04 -24.85 -3.41
CA PHE A 541 40.90 -25.74 -3.46
C PHE A 541 40.23 -25.84 -2.09
N PHE A 542 38.90 -26.01 -2.09
CA PHE A 542 38.10 -26.36 -0.93
C PHE A 542 37.73 -27.85 -0.96
N ASP A 543 37.86 -28.53 0.17
CA ASP A 543 37.49 -29.93 0.39
C ASP A 543 36.46 -29.98 1.52
N SER A 544 35.18 -30.14 1.17
CA SER A 544 34.07 -30.02 2.13
C SER A 544 33.99 -31.19 3.10
N ASP A 545 34.37 -32.40 2.66
CA ASP A 545 34.32 -33.61 3.49
C ASP A 545 35.69 -33.99 4.08
N GLY A 546 36.78 -33.38 3.60
CA GLY A 546 38.15 -33.59 4.03
C GLY A 546 38.74 -34.93 3.60
N THR A 547 38.07 -35.71 2.77
CA THR A 547 38.49 -37.07 2.43
C THR A 547 39.57 -37.12 1.34
N GLY A 548 39.90 -35.97 0.74
CA GLY A 548 41.00 -35.79 -0.18
C GLY A 548 40.60 -35.71 -1.66
N ALA A 549 41.63 -35.71 -2.52
CA ALA A 549 41.68 -35.07 -3.85
C ALA A 549 40.60 -35.39 -4.91
N ALA A 550 39.67 -36.33 -4.67
CA ALA A 550 38.63 -36.70 -5.63
C ALA A 550 37.46 -35.71 -5.68
N ASP A 551 37.13 -35.06 -4.55
CA ASP A 551 35.92 -34.24 -4.39
C ASP A 551 36.21 -32.77 -4.01
N LYS A 552 37.46 -32.33 -4.18
CA LYS A 552 37.85 -30.93 -3.96
C LYS A 552 37.41 -30.00 -5.10
N VAL A 553 36.96 -28.81 -4.75
CA VAL A 553 36.53 -27.77 -5.69
C VAL A 553 37.56 -26.66 -5.77
N LEU A 554 37.89 -26.18 -6.97
CA LEU A 554 38.75 -25.01 -7.14
C LEU A 554 37.95 -23.76 -6.71
N ILE A 555 38.52 -22.94 -5.83
CA ILE A 555 37.84 -21.74 -5.31
C ILE A 555 38.57 -20.44 -5.63
N ALA A 556 39.90 -20.48 -5.81
CA ALA A 556 40.66 -19.31 -6.23
C ALA A 556 41.96 -19.67 -6.95
N ARG A 557 42.51 -18.69 -7.68
CA ARG A 557 43.85 -18.71 -8.28
C ARG A 557 44.62 -17.50 -7.78
N LEU A 558 45.75 -17.73 -7.11
CA LEU A 558 46.67 -16.68 -6.70
C LEU A 558 47.78 -16.55 -7.74
N THR A 559 47.94 -15.34 -8.27
CA THR A 559 49.01 -15.03 -9.22
C THR A 559 50.37 -15.11 -8.52
N ASP A 560 51.40 -15.58 -9.24
CA ASP A 560 52.78 -15.79 -8.74
C ASP A 560 52.95 -16.84 -7.61
N ALA A 561 51.88 -17.53 -7.22
CA ALA A 561 51.87 -18.60 -6.23
C ALA A 561 52.61 -18.22 -4.92
N PRO A 562 52.13 -17.19 -4.18
CA PRO A 562 52.74 -16.75 -2.94
C PRO A 562 52.71 -17.85 -1.87
N ALA A 563 53.56 -17.73 -0.85
CA ALA A 563 53.50 -18.61 0.30
C ALA A 563 52.29 -18.27 1.16
N LEU A 564 51.43 -19.27 1.42
CA LEU A 564 50.25 -19.14 2.28
C LEU A 564 50.40 -19.91 3.58
N SER A 565 49.71 -19.43 4.60
CA SER A 565 49.62 -19.96 5.95
C SER A 565 48.20 -19.79 6.50
N ALA A 566 47.86 -20.49 7.58
CA ALA A 566 46.51 -20.40 8.15
C ALA A 566 46.14 -18.99 8.67
N SER A 567 47.13 -18.13 8.97
CA SER A 567 46.86 -16.74 9.39
C SER A 567 46.44 -15.82 8.24
N ASP A 568 46.64 -16.25 7.01
CA ASP A 568 46.25 -15.51 5.80
C ASP A 568 44.77 -15.71 5.46
N PHE A 569 44.05 -16.48 6.28
CA PHE A 569 42.63 -16.78 6.08
C PHE A 569 41.79 -16.30 7.27
N LEU A 570 40.68 -15.65 6.94
CA LEU A 570 39.63 -15.25 7.88
C LEU A 570 38.32 -15.91 7.44
N VAL A 571 37.58 -16.51 8.36
CA VAL A 571 36.21 -16.96 8.09
C VAL A 571 35.27 -15.88 8.64
N ILE A 572 34.42 -15.34 7.77
CA ILE A 572 33.53 -14.21 8.08
C ILE A 572 32.06 -14.62 8.17
#